data_AF-A0ABC9B1C7-F1
#
_entry.id   AF-A0ABC9B1C7-F1
#
_cell.length_a   1.000
_cell.length_b   1.000
_cell.length_c   1.000
_cell.angle_alpha   90.00
_cell.angle_beta   90.00
_cell.angle_gamma   90.00
#
_symmetry.space_group_name_H-M   'P 1'
#
loop_
_entity.id
_entity.type
_entity.pdbx_description
1 polymer ?
#
loop_
_entity_poly.entity_id
_entity_poly.type
_entity_poly.pdbx_seq_one_letter_code
_entity_poly.pdbx_strand_id
1 'polypeptide(L)'
;MPTWKAPLMNRAGRLTTVKVVMSSKCIHTIISLKVSDWVFQEIDKRRRGFLWAGKDKANGSQCLVAWPVVCRPPEFGGLGVPDLRLASFALRLRWLWLKRTDGNRPWKNLELDFGVDQQVQEMFRASIHVQVGDGGLALFWINNWRGADSPCITAPTLCQLVKPRFRNRRTVAEALQEKRWIDDISRQLTVQAIREYIQLWVGLRGFQLNPGREDVITWRWSAAATYSARSAYRMFF
;
A
#
# COMPACT_ATOMS: atom_id res chain seq x y z
N MET A 1 9.25 3.88 -28.49
CA MET A 1 8.68 2.93 -29.47
C MET A 1 8.62 3.64 -30.81
N PRO A 2 8.79 2.94 -31.94
CA PRO A 2 8.83 3.60 -33.23
C PRO A 2 7.47 4.25 -33.52
N THR A 3 7.43 5.57 -33.48
CA THR A 3 6.24 6.40 -33.75
C THR A 3 5.65 6.13 -35.14
N TRP A 4 6.45 5.65 -36.08
CA TRP A 4 6.03 5.33 -37.46
C TRP A 4 4.92 4.27 -37.55
N LYS A 5 4.77 3.37 -36.56
CA LYS A 5 3.69 2.39 -36.56
C LYS A 5 2.35 2.96 -36.11
N ALA A 6 2.33 4.07 -35.37
CA ALA A 6 1.11 4.59 -34.76
C ALA A 6 0.08 5.12 -35.79
N PRO A 7 0.47 5.82 -36.87
CA PRO A 7 -0.46 6.26 -37.91
C PRO A 7 -1.13 5.09 -38.66
N LEU A 8 -0.47 3.93 -38.74
CA LEU A 8 -0.97 2.74 -39.44
C LEU A 8 -1.97 1.91 -38.60
N MET A 9 -2.20 2.31 -37.35
CA MET A 9 -3.06 1.58 -36.43
C MET A 9 -4.39 2.30 -36.20
N ASN A 10 -5.48 1.54 -36.20
CA ASN A 10 -6.77 2.02 -35.70
C ASN A 10 -6.72 2.31 -34.19
N ARG A 11 -7.74 3.00 -33.66
CA ARG A 11 -7.78 3.40 -32.24
C ARG A 11 -7.73 2.22 -31.27
N ALA A 12 -8.41 1.12 -31.59
CA ALA A 12 -8.42 -0.09 -30.75
C ALA A 12 -7.04 -0.76 -30.66
N GLY A 13 -6.33 -0.83 -31.79
CA GLY A 13 -4.94 -1.30 -31.84
C GLY A 13 -4.03 -0.40 -31.01
N ARG A 14 -4.16 0.93 -31.15
CA ARG A 14 -3.35 1.88 -30.35
C ARG A 14 -3.63 1.76 -28.86
N LEU A 15 -4.90 1.61 -28.47
CA LEU A 15 -5.30 1.36 -27.09
C LEU A 15 -4.65 0.09 -26.54
N THR A 16 -4.71 -1.00 -27.30
CA THR A 16 -4.10 -2.28 -26.91
C THR A 16 -2.59 -2.15 -26.73
N THR A 17 -1.90 -1.48 -27.65
CA THR A 17 -0.45 -1.22 -27.55
C THR A 17 -0.10 -0.36 -26.35
N VAL A 18 -0.86 0.69 -26.06
CA VAL A 18 -0.65 1.53 -24.86
C VAL A 18 -0.83 0.69 -23.61
N LYS A 19 -1.92 -0.08 -23.53
CA LYS A 19 -2.31 -0.89 -22.38
C LYS A 19 -1.32 -2.00 -22.07
N VAL A 20 -0.91 -2.78 -23.08
CA VAL A 20 -0.08 -3.99 -22.87
C VAL A 20 1.40 -3.68 -23.01
N VAL A 21 1.80 -3.03 -24.09
CA VAL A 21 3.22 -2.92 -24.47
C VAL A 21 3.90 -1.72 -23.82
N MET A 22 3.34 -0.52 -23.99
CA MET A 22 3.95 0.70 -23.45
C MET A 22 3.93 0.67 -21.92
N SER A 23 2.81 0.25 -21.33
CA SER A 23 2.68 0.17 -19.87
C SER A 23 3.63 -0.86 -19.27
N SER A 24 3.77 -2.05 -19.85
CA SER A 24 4.69 -3.09 -19.33
C SER A 24 6.14 -2.61 -19.30
N LYS A 25 6.60 -1.94 -20.38
CA LYS A 25 7.95 -1.35 -20.42
C LYS A 25 8.19 -0.36 -19.28
N CYS A 26 7.24 0.53 -19.03
CA CYS A 26 7.35 1.49 -17.93
C CYS A 26 7.31 0.79 -16.56
N ILE A 27 6.39 -0.15 -16.38
CA ILE A 27 6.20 -0.90 -15.12
C ILE A 27 7.49 -1.63 -14.71
N HIS A 28 8.19 -2.24 -15.67
CA HIS A 28 9.43 -2.97 -15.39
C HIS A 28 10.53 -2.07 -14.81
N THR A 29 10.54 -0.78 -15.15
CA THR A 29 11.48 0.19 -14.58
C THR A 29 10.96 0.77 -13.26
N ILE A 30 9.65 1.02 -13.16
CA ILE A 30 9.03 1.66 -12.00
C ILE A 30 8.95 0.71 -10.78
N ILE A 31 8.96 -0.61 -10.99
CA ILE A 31 8.94 -1.58 -9.88
C ILE A 31 10.20 -1.53 -9.01
N SER A 32 11.34 -1.18 -9.59
CA SER A 32 12.63 -1.08 -8.90
C SER A 32 12.97 0.34 -8.47
N LEU A 33 12.48 1.36 -9.18
CA LEU A 33 12.86 2.76 -8.95
C LEU A 33 11.74 3.59 -8.34
N LYS A 34 12.10 4.45 -7.38
CA LYS A 34 11.22 5.54 -6.97
C LYS A 34 11.27 6.65 -8.02
N VAL A 35 10.18 6.78 -8.77
CA VAL A 35 10.04 7.74 -9.87
C VAL A 35 9.25 8.97 -9.40
N SER A 36 9.72 10.17 -9.78
CA SER A 36 9.06 11.45 -9.47
C SER A 36 7.80 11.68 -10.31
N ASP A 37 6.87 12.49 -9.80
CA ASP A 37 5.56 12.73 -10.44
C ASP A 37 5.67 13.31 -11.87
N TRP A 38 6.66 14.16 -12.16
CA TRP A 38 6.87 14.72 -13.49
C TRP A 38 7.19 13.65 -14.55
N VAL A 39 7.85 12.56 -14.16
CA VAL A 39 8.18 11.47 -15.08
C VAL A 39 6.92 10.71 -15.48
N PHE A 40 6.00 10.47 -14.53
CA PHE A 40 4.70 9.88 -14.84
C PHE A 40 3.92 10.76 -15.82
N GLN A 41 3.92 12.08 -15.60
CA GLN A 41 3.26 13.04 -16.49
C GLN A 41 3.85 13.01 -17.91
N GLU A 42 5.18 12.94 -18.02
CA GLU A 42 5.87 12.89 -19.31
C GLU A 42 5.67 11.55 -20.05
N ILE A 43 5.58 10.43 -19.33
CA ILE A 43 5.23 9.14 -19.91
C ILE A 43 3.76 9.16 -20.39
N ASP A 44 2.85 9.66 -19.57
CA ASP A 44 1.42 9.69 -19.88
C ASP A 44 1.11 10.65 -21.02
N LYS A 45 1.85 11.75 -21.17
CA LYS A 45 1.79 12.63 -22.33
C LYS A 45 2.09 11.88 -23.63
N ARG A 46 3.12 11.05 -23.64
CA ARG A 46 3.49 10.22 -24.80
C ARG A 46 2.46 9.11 -25.05
N ARG A 47 1.97 8.44 -24.01
CA ARG A 47 0.92 7.40 -24.12
C ARG A 47 -0.38 7.98 -24.66
N ARG A 48 -0.77 9.17 -24.19
CA ARG A 48 -1.94 9.92 -24.67
C ARG A 48 -1.78 10.38 -26.11
N GLY A 49 -0.62 10.92 -26.46
CA GLY A 49 -0.25 11.27 -27.83
C GLY A 49 -0.40 10.08 -28.78
N PHE A 50 0.15 8.93 -28.38
CA PHE A 50 0.09 7.72 -29.17
C PHE A 50 -1.36 7.24 -29.33
N LEU A 51 -2.12 7.16 -28.24
CA LEU A 51 -3.51 6.69 -28.26
C LEU A 51 -4.40 7.53 -29.20
N TRP A 52 -4.43 8.84 -28.97
CA TRP A 52 -5.41 9.73 -29.59
C TRP A 52 -4.97 10.26 -30.93
N ALA A 53 -3.72 10.72 -31.04
CA ALA A 53 -3.21 11.40 -32.22
C ALA A 53 -2.31 10.53 -33.11
N GLY A 54 -1.86 9.36 -32.63
CA GLY A 54 -0.85 8.56 -33.34
C GLY A 54 0.50 9.28 -33.46
N LYS A 55 0.81 10.17 -32.51
CA LYS A 55 2.00 11.04 -32.48
C LYS A 55 2.61 11.08 -31.06
N ASP A 56 3.73 11.75 -30.86
CA ASP A 56 4.36 11.88 -29.53
C ASP A 56 3.55 12.74 -28.55
N LYS A 57 2.72 13.65 -29.07
CA LYS A 57 1.87 14.56 -28.28
C LYS A 57 0.49 14.62 -28.91
N ALA A 58 -0.52 14.80 -28.08
CA ALA A 58 -1.89 15.09 -28.48
C ALA A 58 -2.33 16.44 -27.91
N ASN A 59 -3.10 17.18 -28.69
CA ASN A 59 -3.80 18.38 -28.24
C ASN A 59 -5.10 18.00 -27.52
N GLY A 60 -5.64 18.92 -26.70
CA GLY A 60 -6.89 18.68 -25.95
C GLY A 60 -8.05 18.28 -26.85
N SER A 61 -8.21 18.93 -28.00
CA SER A 61 -9.26 18.63 -29.00
C SER A 61 -9.16 17.23 -29.63
N GLN A 62 -8.01 16.56 -29.52
CA GLN A 62 -7.82 15.21 -30.06
C GLN A 62 -8.20 14.12 -29.05
N CYS A 63 -8.30 14.45 -27.76
CA CYS A 63 -8.56 13.50 -26.69
C CYS A 63 -10.06 13.35 -26.45
N LEU A 64 -10.63 12.22 -26.86
CA LEU A 64 -12.07 11.96 -26.70
C LEU A 64 -12.48 11.67 -25.26
N VAL A 65 -11.54 11.16 -24.45
CA VAL A 65 -11.78 10.79 -23.05
C VAL A 65 -10.63 11.32 -22.20
N ALA A 66 -10.97 11.90 -21.05
CA ALA A 66 -10.01 12.38 -20.07
C ALA A 66 -9.09 11.24 -19.61
N TRP A 67 -7.79 11.49 -19.52
CA TRP A 67 -6.80 10.46 -19.20
C TRP A 67 -7.06 9.69 -17.89
N PRO A 68 -7.47 10.32 -16.78
CA PRO A 68 -7.85 9.58 -15.58
C PRO A 68 -8.99 8.58 -15.81
N VAL A 69 -9.95 8.90 -16.69
CA VAL A 69 -11.06 7.99 -17.06
C VAL A 69 -10.55 6.86 -17.97
N VAL A 70 -9.65 7.16 -18.92
CA VAL A 70 -8.96 6.14 -19.73
C VAL A 70 -8.26 5.11 -18.85
N CYS A 71 -7.69 5.56 -17.72
CA CYS A 71 -6.97 4.69 -16.80
C CYS A 71 -7.84 3.85 -15.86
N ARG A 72 -9.14 4.18 -15.70
CA ARG A 72 -10.04 3.40 -14.85
C ARG A 72 -10.25 1.99 -15.41
N PRO A 73 -10.43 0.97 -14.55
CA PRO A 73 -10.86 -0.35 -14.99
C PRO A 73 -12.15 -0.28 -15.83
N PRO A 74 -12.35 -1.18 -16.80
CA PRO A 74 -13.57 -1.22 -17.62
C PRO A 74 -14.85 -1.37 -16.78
N GLU A 75 -14.75 -2.09 -15.67
CA GLU A 75 -15.78 -2.29 -14.65
C GLU A 75 -16.29 -0.95 -14.05
N PHE A 76 -15.47 0.10 -14.09
CA PHE A 76 -15.78 1.45 -13.60
C PHE A 76 -15.89 2.47 -14.75
N GLY A 77 -16.22 2.02 -15.96
CA GLY A 77 -16.47 2.87 -17.14
C GLY A 77 -15.22 3.43 -17.82
N GLY A 78 -14.03 2.89 -17.52
CA GLY A 78 -12.78 3.29 -18.16
C GLY A 78 -12.33 2.40 -19.32
N LEU A 79 -11.15 2.69 -19.89
CA LEU A 79 -10.57 1.88 -20.96
C LEU A 79 -9.55 0.83 -20.45
N GLY A 80 -9.32 0.80 -19.13
CA GLY A 80 -8.45 -0.16 -18.47
C GLY A 80 -6.96 0.00 -18.79
N VAL A 81 -6.53 1.20 -19.18
CA VAL A 81 -5.11 1.52 -19.34
C VAL A 81 -4.48 1.65 -17.95
N PRO A 82 -3.34 1.00 -17.62
CA PRO A 82 -2.78 1.12 -16.28
C PRO A 82 -2.37 2.57 -15.97
N ASP A 83 -2.92 3.12 -14.89
CA ASP A 83 -2.35 4.29 -14.22
C ASP A 83 -1.00 3.89 -13.63
N LEU A 84 0.09 4.48 -14.13
CA LEU A 84 1.45 4.09 -13.75
C LEU A 84 1.80 4.50 -12.33
N ARG A 85 1.20 5.58 -11.81
CA ARG A 85 1.42 6.02 -10.44
C ARG A 85 0.77 5.04 -9.47
N LEU A 86 -0.50 4.70 -9.69
CA LEU A 86 -1.22 3.72 -8.87
C LEU A 86 -0.58 2.32 -8.98
N ALA A 87 -0.15 1.92 -10.19
CA ALA A 87 0.57 0.67 -10.38
C ALA A 87 1.90 0.67 -9.62
N SER A 88 2.61 1.79 -9.57
CA SER A 88 3.84 1.91 -8.78
C SER A 88 3.61 1.68 -7.29
N PHE A 89 2.53 2.23 -6.72
CA PHE A 89 2.16 1.98 -5.33
C PHE A 89 1.84 0.50 -5.11
N ALA A 90 0.95 -0.07 -5.92
CA ALA A 90 0.59 -1.47 -5.83
C ALA A 90 1.84 -2.36 -5.83
N LEU A 91 2.76 -2.15 -6.77
CA LEU A 91 3.99 -2.93 -6.87
C LEU A 91 4.96 -2.73 -5.71
N ARG A 92 5.07 -1.52 -5.14
CA ARG A 92 5.88 -1.28 -3.93
C ARG A 92 5.32 -2.00 -2.70
N LEU A 93 3.99 -2.07 -2.57
CA LEU A 93 3.33 -2.84 -1.50
C LEU A 93 3.68 -4.33 -1.54
N ARG A 94 3.99 -4.88 -2.73
CA ARG A 94 4.45 -6.28 -2.87
C ARG A 94 5.69 -6.55 -2.04
N TRP A 95 6.65 -5.63 -2.05
CA TRP A 95 7.91 -5.81 -1.33
C TRP A 95 7.70 -5.78 0.18
N LEU A 96 6.82 -4.91 0.67
CA LEU A 96 6.44 -4.88 2.09
C LEU A 96 5.72 -6.16 2.51
N TRP A 97 4.84 -6.69 1.65
CA TRP A 97 4.19 -7.99 1.88
C TRP A 97 5.21 -9.12 1.98
N LEU A 98 6.13 -9.23 1.02
CA LEU A 98 7.16 -10.27 1.01
C LEU A 98 8.07 -10.18 2.23
N LYS A 99 8.47 -8.96 2.64
CA LYS A 99 9.29 -8.75 3.84
C LYS A 99 8.62 -9.27 5.11
N ARG A 100 7.30 -9.25 5.16
CA ARG A 100 6.49 -9.63 6.32
C ARG A 100 6.07 -11.10 6.33
N THR A 101 5.93 -11.72 5.17
CA THR A 101 5.36 -13.08 5.03
C THR A 101 6.38 -14.15 4.66
N ASP A 102 7.55 -13.77 4.16
CA ASP A 102 8.53 -14.72 3.65
C ASP A 102 9.91 -14.47 4.27
N GLY A 103 10.09 -15.03 5.47
CA GLY A 103 11.25 -14.82 6.33
C GLY A 103 12.55 -15.47 5.85
N ASN A 104 12.50 -16.34 4.83
CA ASN A 104 13.64 -17.10 4.31
C ASN A 104 14.20 -16.57 2.99
N ARG A 105 13.66 -15.47 2.45
CA ARG A 105 14.15 -14.95 1.17
C ARG A 105 15.47 -14.19 1.30
N PRO A 106 16.36 -14.28 0.30
CA PRO A 106 17.63 -13.55 0.28
C PRO A 106 17.48 -12.03 0.42
N TRP A 107 16.36 -11.48 -0.06
CA TRP A 107 16.09 -10.03 -0.07
C TRP A 107 15.30 -9.53 1.16
N LYS A 108 15.21 -10.32 2.24
CA LYS A 108 14.57 -9.89 3.50
C LYS A 108 15.19 -8.59 4.06
N ASN A 109 16.51 -8.48 3.91
CA ASN A 109 17.30 -7.35 4.39
C ASN A 109 17.59 -6.33 3.28
N LEU A 110 16.97 -6.48 2.11
CA LEU A 110 17.15 -5.50 1.04
C LEU A 110 16.54 -4.17 1.50
N GLU A 111 17.40 -3.18 1.71
CA GLU A 111 16.99 -1.81 1.94
C GLU A 111 16.50 -1.25 0.60
N LEU A 112 15.19 -1.22 0.45
CA LEU A 112 14.55 -0.62 -0.72
C LEU A 112 14.37 0.86 -0.43
N ASP A 113 14.79 1.73 -1.34
CA ASP A 113 14.65 3.20 -1.20
C ASP A 113 13.20 3.64 -0.94
N PHE A 114 12.23 2.87 -1.42
CA PHE A 114 10.80 3.08 -1.17
C PHE A 114 10.27 2.46 0.12
N GLY A 115 11.06 1.67 0.85
CA GLY A 115 10.75 1.22 2.20
C GLY A 115 10.64 2.38 3.21
N VAL A 116 11.21 3.54 2.88
CA VAL A 116 11.13 4.78 3.66
C VAL A 116 9.92 5.65 3.26
N ASP A 117 9.21 5.28 2.18
CA ASP A 117 8.07 6.06 1.72
C ASP A 117 6.89 5.93 2.71
N GLN A 118 6.64 7.01 3.44
CA GLN A 118 5.61 7.04 4.48
C GLN A 118 4.22 6.70 3.94
N GLN A 119 3.87 7.17 2.75
CA GLN A 119 2.56 6.86 2.15
C GLN A 119 2.42 5.38 1.85
N VAL A 120 3.47 4.74 1.33
CA VAL A 120 3.48 3.30 1.05
C VAL A 120 3.38 2.50 2.36
N GLN A 121 4.08 2.92 3.42
CA GLN A 121 4.03 2.27 4.73
C GLN A 121 2.65 2.39 5.39
N GLU A 122 2.05 3.58 5.40
CA GLU A 122 0.71 3.81 5.96
C GLU A 122 -0.35 3.01 5.20
N MET A 123 -0.29 3.05 3.88
CA MET A 123 -1.16 2.29 3.01
C MET A 123 -1.04 0.78 3.24
N PHE A 124 0.19 0.27 3.38
CA PHE A 124 0.43 -1.14 3.70
C PHE A 124 -0.16 -1.51 5.06
N ARG A 125 0.07 -0.70 6.09
CA ARG A 125 -0.48 -0.92 7.45
C ARG A 125 -2.00 -0.97 7.44
N ALA A 126 -2.66 -0.10 6.69
CA ALA A 126 -4.12 -0.09 6.54
C ALA A 126 -4.65 -1.29 5.74
N SER A 127 -3.82 -1.92 4.92
CA SER A 127 -4.20 -3.00 4.01
C SER A 127 -3.98 -4.41 4.57
N ILE A 128 -3.33 -4.54 5.72
CA ILE A 128 -3.07 -5.83 6.37
C ILE A 128 -3.88 -6.00 7.66
N HIS A 129 -4.19 -7.25 7.97
CA HIS A 129 -4.67 -7.67 9.28
C HIS A 129 -3.72 -8.74 9.82
N VAL A 130 -3.37 -8.66 11.11
CA VAL A 130 -2.46 -9.61 11.76
C VAL A 130 -3.24 -10.43 12.76
N GLN A 131 -3.47 -11.70 12.46
CA GLN A 131 -4.02 -12.64 13.43
C GLN A 131 -2.90 -13.05 14.39
N VAL A 132 -3.02 -12.62 15.64
CA VAL A 132 -2.00 -12.86 16.67
C VAL A 132 -1.98 -14.33 17.08
N GLY A 133 -0.79 -14.92 17.02
CA GLY A 133 -0.42 -16.16 17.68
C GLY A 133 0.51 -15.83 18.84
N ASP A 134 1.81 -15.90 18.61
CA ASP A 134 2.88 -15.58 19.57
C ASP A 134 3.07 -14.06 19.80
N GLY A 135 2.56 -13.22 18.90
CA GLY A 135 2.65 -11.77 18.97
C GLY A 135 4.00 -11.19 18.57
N GLY A 136 4.89 -11.99 17.95
CA GLY A 136 6.24 -11.58 17.58
C GLY A 136 6.32 -10.71 16.33
N LEU A 137 5.35 -10.82 15.40
CA LEU A 137 5.32 -10.06 14.15
C LEU A 137 4.37 -8.86 14.19
N ALA A 138 3.30 -8.96 15.00
CA ALA A 138 2.32 -7.91 15.19
C ALA A 138 2.90 -6.73 15.97
N LEU A 139 2.86 -5.52 15.39
CA LEU A 139 3.22 -4.30 16.11
C LEU A 139 2.02 -3.78 16.90
N PHE A 140 2.20 -3.62 18.21
CA PHE A 140 1.13 -3.34 19.16
C PHE A 140 0.36 -2.08 18.79
N TRP A 141 1.03 -0.96 18.55
CA TRP A 141 0.36 0.33 18.37
C TRP A 141 -0.28 0.53 17.00
N ILE A 142 0.32 -0.05 15.95
CA ILE A 142 0.03 0.35 14.56
C ILE A 142 -0.57 -0.74 13.68
N ASN A 143 -0.56 -2.01 14.10
CA ASN A 143 -1.22 -3.07 13.34
C ASN A 143 -2.65 -3.28 13.85
N ASN A 144 -3.56 -3.64 12.95
CA ASN A 144 -4.85 -4.19 13.35
C ASN A 144 -4.66 -5.66 13.68
N TRP A 145 -4.49 -5.92 14.98
CA TRP A 145 -4.34 -7.26 15.53
C TRP A 145 -5.47 -7.63 16.51
N ARG A 146 -6.38 -6.70 16.78
CA ARG A 146 -7.57 -6.86 17.64
C ARG A 146 -8.87 -7.06 16.85
N GLY A 147 -8.79 -7.24 15.53
CA GLY A 147 -9.93 -7.50 14.64
C GLY A 147 -10.72 -6.26 14.18
N ALA A 148 -10.58 -5.10 14.82
CA ALA A 148 -11.25 -3.86 14.41
C ALA A 148 -10.29 -2.89 13.70
N ASP A 149 -9.51 -2.16 14.48
CA ASP A 149 -8.52 -1.20 14.02
C ASP A 149 -7.27 -1.26 14.91
N SER A 150 -6.19 -0.59 14.47
CA SER A 150 -5.01 -0.47 15.31
C SER A 150 -5.31 0.37 16.56
N PRO A 151 -4.59 0.15 17.67
CA PRO A 151 -4.72 1.01 18.85
C PRO A 151 -4.54 2.49 18.54
N CYS A 152 -3.67 2.86 17.60
CA CYS A 152 -3.50 4.25 17.19
C CYS A 152 -4.67 4.86 16.42
N ILE A 153 -5.49 4.05 15.74
CA ILE A 153 -6.72 4.52 15.09
C ILE A 153 -7.85 4.62 16.13
N THR A 154 -7.96 3.65 17.03
CA THR A 154 -9.01 3.62 18.06
C THR A 154 -8.79 4.66 19.15
N ALA A 155 -7.52 4.96 19.45
CA ALA A 155 -7.08 5.86 20.51
C ALA A 155 -6.05 6.88 19.96
N PRO A 156 -6.50 7.86 19.15
CA PRO A 156 -5.60 8.80 18.49
C PRO A 156 -4.91 9.76 19.47
N THR A 157 -5.58 10.21 20.52
CA THR A 157 -4.97 11.14 21.49
C THR A 157 -3.96 10.42 22.38
N LEU A 158 -4.24 9.16 22.75
CA LEU A 158 -3.27 8.31 23.43
C LEU A 158 -2.04 8.03 22.55
N CYS A 159 -2.25 7.75 21.27
CA CYS A 159 -1.18 7.45 20.32
C CYS A 159 -0.21 8.63 20.12
N GLN A 160 -0.68 9.88 20.25
CA GLN A 160 0.18 11.07 20.22
C GLN A 160 1.17 11.11 21.38
N LEU A 161 0.81 10.54 22.53
CA LEU A 161 1.67 10.44 23.71
C LEU A 161 2.69 9.31 23.61
N VAL A 162 2.57 8.43 22.61
CA VAL A 162 3.51 7.33 22.36
C VAL A 162 4.61 7.79 21.42
N LYS A 163 5.87 7.68 21.86
CA LYS A 163 7.04 8.06 21.03
C LYS A 163 7.09 7.22 19.74
N PRO A 164 7.48 7.79 18.58
CA PRO A 164 7.55 7.05 17.32
C PRO A 164 8.39 5.77 17.37
N ARG A 165 9.45 5.76 18.20
CA ARG A 165 10.30 4.57 18.42
C ARG A 165 9.51 3.37 18.93
N PHE A 166 8.54 3.58 19.82
CA PHE A 166 7.72 2.51 20.39
C PHE A 166 6.62 2.10 19.43
N ARG A 167 5.97 3.08 18.77
CA ARG A 167 4.95 2.81 17.74
C ARG A 167 5.45 1.90 16.62
N ASN A 168 6.71 2.05 16.21
CA ASN A 168 7.28 1.33 15.07
C ASN A 168 8.04 0.05 15.45
N ARG A 169 8.25 -0.26 16.74
CA ARG A 169 9.06 -1.41 17.18
C ARG A 169 8.38 -2.32 18.19
N ARG A 170 7.48 -1.80 19.03
CA ARG A 170 6.84 -2.58 20.08
C ARG A 170 5.97 -3.68 19.47
N THR A 171 6.32 -4.93 19.73
CA THR A 171 5.52 -6.09 19.32
C THR A 171 4.38 -6.34 20.32
N VAL A 172 3.37 -7.11 19.92
CA VAL A 172 2.27 -7.49 20.83
C VAL A 172 2.81 -8.38 21.95
N ALA A 173 3.75 -9.28 21.65
CA ALA A 173 4.42 -10.12 22.65
C ALA A 173 5.09 -9.28 23.74
N GLU A 174 5.92 -8.33 23.35
CA GLU A 174 6.63 -7.44 24.28
C GLU A 174 5.69 -6.50 25.02
N ALA A 175 4.65 -5.99 24.35
CA ALA A 175 3.68 -5.08 24.93
C ALA A 175 2.90 -5.72 26.07
N LEU A 176 2.44 -6.96 25.87
CA LEU A 176 1.61 -7.67 26.83
C LEU A 176 2.42 -8.27 27.97
N GLN A 177 3.69 -8.61 27.72
CA GLN A 177 4.61 -9.03 28.77
C GLN A 177 4.74 -7.92 29.83
N GLU A 178 4.37 -8.24 31.08
CA GLU A 178 4.40 -7.31 32.22
C GLU A 178 3.64 -6.00 31.98
N LYS A 179 2.76 -5.94 30.97
CA LYS A 179 2.04 -4.73 30.53
C LYS A 179 2.96 -3.56 30.16
N ARG A 180 4.13 -3.83 29.57
CA ARG A 180 5.12 -2.82 29.13
C ARG A 180 4.58 -1.77 28.15
N TRP A 181 3.45 -2.02 27.49
CA TRP A 181 2.81 -1.01 26.65
C TRP A 181 2.40 0.24 27.44
N ILE A 182 2.20 0.15 28.76
CA ILE A 182 1.91 1.31 29.62
C ILE A 182 3.12 2.25 29.67
N ASP A 183 4.33 1.69 29.71
CA ASP A 183 5.58 2.45 29.78
C ASP A 183 5.89 3.20 28.48
N ASP A 184 5.22 2.84 27.39
CA ASP A 184 5.35 3.52 26.10
C ASP A 184 4.69 4.91 26.10
N ILE A 185 3.76 5.16 27.03
CA ILE A 185 2.92 6.35 27.09
C ILE A 185 3.61 7.44 27.91
N SER A 186 3.69 8.65 27.35
CA SER A 186 4.20 9.83 28.08
C SER A 186 3.30 10.22 29.26
N ARG A 187 3.90 10.73 30.34
CA ARG A 187 3.21 11.03 31.62
C ARG A 187 2.16 12.16 31.56
N GLN A 188 2.13 12.96 30.49
CA GLN A 188 1.20 14.07 30.34
C GLN A 188 -0.15 13.59 29.76
N LEU A 189 -0.94 12.92 30.58
CA LEU A 189 -2.25 12.39 30.19
C LEU A 189 -3.34 13.46 30.31
N THR A 190 -3.98 13.80 29.20
CA THR A 190 -5.22 14.58 29.18
C THR A 190 -6.43 13.71 29.54
N VAL A 191 -7.56 14.31 29.91
CA VAL A 191 -8.81 13.57 30.23
C VAL A 191 -9.21 12.62 29.09
N GLN A 192 -9.09 13.09 27.84
CA GLN A 192 -9.39 12.28 26.66
C GLN A 192 -8.41 11.11 26.50
N ALA A 193 -7.12 11.33 26.72
CA ALA A 193 -6.12 10.25 26.67
C ALA A 193 -6.34 9.21 27.78
N ILE A 194 -6.80 9.62 28.97
CA ILE A 194 -7.16 8.71 30.06
C ILE A 194 -8.35 7.83 29.65
N ARG A 195 -9.39 8.41 29.05
CA ARG A 195 -10.55 7.66 28.55
C ARG A 195 -10.13 6.62 27.52
N GLU A 196 -9.32 7.01 26.55
CA GLU A 196 -8.80 6.12 25.52
C GLU A 196 -7.90 5.01 26.10
N TYR A 197 -7.07 5.35 27.08
CA TYR A 197 -6.27 4.38 27.82
C TYR A 197 -7.12 3.32 28.52
N ILE A 198 -8.20 3.74 29.21
CA ILE A 198 -9.11 2.80 29.89
C ILE A 198 -9.81 1.90 28.87
N GLN A 199 -10.26 2.43 27.74
CA GLN A 199 -10.88 1.64 26.67
C GLN A 199 -9.91 0.60 26.11
N LEU A 200 -8.65 1.00 25.85
CA LEU A 200 -7.60 0.08 25.42
C LEU A 200 -7.35 -0.98 26.49
N TRP A 201 -7.17 -0.60 27.75
CA TRP A 201 -6.94 -1.53 28.85
C TRP A 201 -8.05 -2.56 29.00
N VAL A 202 -9.32 -2.13 29.03
CA VAL A 202 -10.48 -3.03 29.17
C VAL A 202 -10.53 -3.98 27.98
N GLY A 203 -10.29 -3.48 26.77
CA GLY A 203 -10.26 -4.29 25.56
C GLY A 203 -9.06 -5.25 25.44
N LEU A 204 -8.04 -5.12 26.30
CA LEU A 204 -6.91 -6.04 26.41
C LEU A 204 -7.10 -7.08 27.53
N ARG A 205 -8.10 -6.91 28.40
CA ARG A 205 -8.33 -7.88 29.49
C ARG A 205 -8.67 -9.25 28.91
N GLY A 206 -7.99 -10.27 29.41
CA GLY A 206 -8.20 -11.65 28.98
C GLY A 206 -7.58 -11.99 27.61
N PHE A 207 -6.89 -11.06 26.95
CA PHE A 207 -6.15 -11.38 25.74
C PHE A 207 -4.94 -12.25 26.09
N GLN A 208 -4.87 -13.45 25.51
CA GLN A 208 -3.78 -14.40 25.72
C GLN A 208 -3.10 -14.70 24.39
N LEU A 209 -1.77 -14.74 24.44
CA LEU A 209 -0.93 -15.16 23.32
C LEU A 209 -0.88 -16.68 23.27
N ASN A 210 -0.69 -17.22 22.07
CA ASN A 210 -0.49 -18.63 21.81
C ASN A 210 0.98 -18.86 21.43
N PRO A 211 1.87 -19.19 22.39
CA PRO A 211 3.31 -19.23 22.14
C PRO A 211 3.76 -20.30 21.13
N GLY A 212 2.90 -21.29 20.84
CA GLY A 212 3.18 -22.36 19.88
C GLY A 212 2.69 -22.08 18.45
N ARG A 213 2.15 -20.90 18.16
CA ARG A 213 1.61 -20.55 16.83
C ARG A 213 2.16 -19.20 16.38
N GLU A 214 2.75 -19.16 15.20
CA GLU A 214 3.22 -17.90 14.61
C GLU A 214 2.04 -16.98 14.25
N ASP A 215 2.30 -15.67 14.30
CA ASP A 215 1.39 -14.64 13.79
C ASP A 215 1.10 -14.83 12.29
N VAL A 216 -0.17 -14.72 11.88
CA VAL A 216 -0.59 -14.83 10.48
C VAL A 216 -0.99 -13.46 9.93
N ILE A 217 -0.27 -13.01 8.90
CA ILE A 217 -0.56 -11.75 8.22
C ILE A 217 -1.45 -12.01 7.01
N THR A 218 -2.55 -11.26 6.93
CA THR A 218 -3.59 -11.41 5.90
C THR A 218 -3.79 -10.10 5.14
N TRP A 219 -4.05 -10.21 3.84
CA TRP A 219 -4.30 -9.09 2.93
C TRP A 219 -5.81 -8.81 2.83
N ARG A 220 -6.25 -7.63 3.26
CA ARG A 220 -7.67 -7.26 3.37
C ARG A 220 -8.42 -7.24 2.03
N TRP A 221 -7.73 -6.92 0.95
CA TRP A 221 -8.35 -6.68 -0.35
C TRP A 221 -8.41 -7.92 -1.26
N SER A 222 -8.30 -9.11 -0.69
CA SER A 222 -8.36 -10.38 -1.43
C SER A 222 -9.11 -11.43 -0.64
N ALA A 223 -10.04 -12.13 -1.27
CA ALA A 223 -10.76 -13.25 -0.65
C ALA A 223 -9.82 -14.39 -0.21
N ALA A 224 -8.69 -14.57 -0.92
CA ALA A 224 -7.66 -15.54 -0.56
C ALA A 224 -6.78 -15.09 0.63
N ALA A 225 -7.01 -13.91 1.21
CA ALA A 225 -6.19 -13.31 2.25
C ALA A 225 -4.69 -13.15 1.90
N THR A 226 -4.32 -13.31 0.63
CA THR A 226 -2.96 -13.14 0.12
C THR A 226 -2.86 -11.92 -0.78
N TYR A 227 -1.71 -11.24 -0.72
CA TYR A 227 -1.42 -10.11 -1.58
C TYR A 227 -1.33 -10.52 -3.06
N SER A 228 -1.86 -9.68 -3.94
CA SER A 228 -1.53 -9.67 -5.36
C SER A 228 -1.42 -8.22 -5.84
N ALA A 229 -0.59 -7.96 -6.86
CA ALA A 229 -0.51 -6.61 -7.43
C ALA A 229 -1.86 -6.16 -8.01
N ARG A 230 -2.69 -7.10 -8.48
CA ARG A 230 -4.04 -6.82 -8.98
C ARG A 230 -4.98 -6.36 -7.87
N SER A 231 -5.01 -7.06 -6.73
CA SER A 231 -5.86 -6.67 -5.59
C SER A 231 -5.42 -5.34 -5.00
N ALA A 232 -4.10 -5.12 -4.86
CA ALA A 232 -3.55 -3.84 -4.42
C ALA A 232 -3.80 -2.69 -5.41
N TYR A 233 -3.83 -2.94 -6.72
CA TYR A 233 -4.16 -1.91 -7.70
C TYR A 233 -5.65 -1.57 -7.69
N ARG A 234 -6.52 -2.57 -7.48
CA ARG A 234 -7.97 -2.37 -7.46
C ARG A 234 -8.46 -1.56 -6.26
N MET A 235 -7.74 -1.54 -5.14
CA MET A 235 -8.15 -0.77 -3.96
C MET A 235 -8.19 0.76 -4.18
N PHE A 236 -7.63 1.26 -5.28
CA PHE A 236 -7.60 2.68 -5.63
C PHE A 236 -8.84 3.17 -6.39
N PHE A 237 -9.75 2.26 -6.73
CA PHE A 237 -10.98 2.53 -7.47
C PHE A 237 -12.18 2.10 -6.64
#